data_AF-A0AB34KPM8-F1
#
_entry.id   AF-A0AB34KPM8-F1
#
_cell.length_a   1.000
_cell.length_b   1.000
_cell.length_c   1.000
_cell.angle_alpha   90.00
_cell.angle_beta   90.00
_cell.angle_gamma   90.00
#
_symmetry.space_group_name_H-M   'P 1'
#
loop_
_entity.id
_entity.type
_entity.pdbx_description
1 polymer ?
#
loop_
_entity_poly.entity_id
_entity_poly.type
_entity_poly.pdbx_seq_one_letter_code
_entity_poly.pdbx_strand_id
1 'polypeptide(L)'
;MAPLNIILANWSFIHAPNVTAGLHQFIAERNLVAGYISSHAHEILEWISQPHIVILITVWWITFTIIITLVLCLGFGPGGVVAGSLAAAFQAWAYGAFTPAGGIFATLTSLGMVGMLAPAVAVLGAGFATMVVSVVWYVMR
;
A
#
# COMPACT_ATOMS: atom_id res chain seq x y z
N MET A 1 10.09 -26.04 -12.81
CA MET A 1 11.32 -25.30 -13.23
C MET A 1 12.06 -24.86 -11.99
N ALA A 2 13.40 -24.84 -12.00
CA ALA A 2 14.17 -24.50 -10.80
C ALA A 2 14.16 -22.98 -10.53
N PRO A 3 13.84 -22.51 -9.31
CA PRO A 3 13.83 -21.09 -8.95
C PRO A 3 15.19 -20.39 -9.18
N LEU A 4 16.27 -21.17 -9.22
CA LEU A 4 17.62 -20.72 -9.58
C LEU A 4 17.69 -20.04 -10.95
N ASN A 5 16.89 -20.47 -11.94
CA ASN A 5 16.91 -19.89 -13.29
C ASN A 5 16.37 -18.45 -13.31
N ILE A 6 15.49 -18.09 -12.38
CA ILE A 6 14.94 -16.73 -12.25
C ILE A 6 15.95 -15.80 -11.58
N ILE A 7 16.66 -16.32 -10.56
CA ILE A 7 17.74 -15.60 -9.88
C ILE A 7 18.87 -15.32 -10.87
N LEU A 8 19.24 -16.30 -11.69
CA LEU A 8 20.27 -16.14 -12.73
C LEU A 8 19.85 -15.15 -13.81
N ALA A 9 18.57 -15.13 -14.22
CA ALA A 9 18.02 -14.15 -15.16
C ALA A 9 17.99 -12.72 -14.59
N ASN A 10 17.69 -12.57 -13.30
CA ASN A 10 17.78 -11.25 -12.66
C ASN A 10 19.25 -10.80 -12.53
N TRP A 11 20.16 -11.72 -12.20
CA TRP A 11 21.58 -11.45 -12.06
C TRP A 11 22.24 -11.04 -13.37
N SER A 12 21.89 -11.69 -14.49
CA SER A 12 22.40 -11.34 -15.83
C SER A 12 21.95 -9.94 -16.24
N PHE A 13 20.69 -9.58 -15.98
CA PHE A 13 20.16 -8.24 -16.25
C PHE A 13 20.89 -7.14 -15.47
N ILE A 14 21.18 -7.37 -14.19
CA ILE A 14 21.87 -6.39 -13.32
C ILE A 14 23.33 -6.16 -13.77
N HIS A 15 23.97 -7.17 -14.37
CA HIS A 15 25.37 -7.10 -14.82
C HIS A 15 25.52 -6.77 -16.32
N ALA A 16 24.45 -6.31 -16.98
CA ALA A 16 24.52 -5.95 -18.38
C ALA A 16 25.46 -4.74 -18.60
N PRO A 17 26.40 -4.81 -19.57
CA PRO A 17 27.39 -3.76 -19.79
C PRO A 17 26.78 -2.45 -20.34
N ASN A 18 25.56 -2.51 -20.87
CA ASN A 18 24.80 -1.35 -21.32
C ASN A 18 23.29 -1.69 -21.39
N VAL A 19 22.45 -0.65 -21.49
CA VAL A 19 20.98 -0.76 -21.52
C VAL A 19 20.49 -1.64 -22.67
N THR A 20 21.12 -1.56 -23.84
CA THR A 20 20.75 -2.37 -25.02
C THR A 20 21.00 -3.86 -24.77
N ALA A 21 22.15 -4.22 -24.20
CA ALA A 21 22.46 -5.60 -23.81
C ALA A 21 21.47 -6.12 -22.75
N GLY A 22 21.13 -5.30 -21.76
CA GLY A 22 20.14 -5.65 -20.73
C GLY A 22 18.74 -5.88 -21.31
N LEU A 23 18.33 -5.08 -22.29
CA LEU A 23 17.06 -5.28 -23.01
C LEU A 23 17.04 -6.58 -23.82
N HIS A 24 18.11 -6.91 -24.54
CA HIS A 24 18.20 -8.17 -25.27
C HIS A 24 18.15 -9.39 -24.34
N GLN A 25 18.83 -9.32 -23.19
CA GLN A 25 18.78 -10.37 -22.17
C GLN A 25 17.38 -10.50 -21.56
N PHE A 26 16.74 -9.38 -21.20
CA PHE A 26 15.37 -9.38 -20.71
C PHE A 26 14.40 -10.01 -21.71
N ILE A 27 14.51 -9.68 -23.00
CA ILE A 27 13.66 -10.27 -24.06
C ILE A 27 13.90 -11.78 -24.18
N ALA A 28 15.15 -12.23 -24.07
CA ALA A 28 15.49 -13.65 -24.11
C ALA A 28 14.97 -14.42 -22.89
N GLU A 29 14.99 -13.79 -21.72
CA GLU A 29 14.67 -14.42 -20.43
C GLU A 29 13.21 -14.22 -20.00
N ARG A 30 12.45 -13.33 -20.64
CA ARG A 30 11.01 -13.08 -20.33
C ARG A 30 10.18 -14.36 -20.33
N ASN A 31 10.52 -15.31 -21.20
CA ASN A 31 9.82 -16.58 -21.33
C ASN A 31 10.07 -17.49 -20.10
N LEU A 32 11.20 -17.34 -19.41
CA LEU A 32 11.50 -18.03 -18.15
C LEU A 32 10.63 -17.48 -17.02
N VAL A 33 10.53 -16.15 -16.92
CA VAL A 33 9.67 -15.48 -15.93
C VAL A 33 8.20 -15.79 -16.21
N ALA A 34 7.77 -15.66 -17.46
CA ALA A 34 6.40 -15.97 -17.87
C ALA A 34 6.06 -17.45 -17.65
N GLY A 35 6.99 -18.38 -17.92
CA GLY A 35 6.80 -19.81 -17.67
C GLY A 35 6.75 -20.17 -16.18
N TYR A 36 7.52 -19.46 -15.35
CA TYR A 36 7.41 -19.62 -13.90
C TYR A 36 6.09 -19.08 -13.36
N ILE A 37 5.67 -17.91 -13.82
CA ILE A 37 4.37 -17.34 -13.45
C ILE A 37 3.25 -18.28 -13.91
N SER A 38 3.28 -18.77 -15.16
CA SER A 38 2.23 -19.64 -15.68
C SER A 38 2.14 -20.97 -14.95
N SER A 39 3.28 -21.53 -14.51
CA SER A 39 3.30 -22.78 -13.75
C SER A 39 2.68 -22.65 -12.34
N HIS A 40 2.83 -21.50 -11.68
CA HIS A 40 2.25 -21.27 -10.35
C HIS A 40 0.93 -20.51 -10.41
N ALA A 41 0.56 -19.93 -11.57
CA ALA A 41 -0.65 -19.14 -11.71
C ALA A 41 -1.89 -19.95 -11.38
N HIS A 42 -1.95 -21.23 -11.77
CA HIS A 42 -3.11 -22.06 -11.49
C HIS A 42 -3.28 -22.30 -9.98
N GLU A 43 -2.19 -22.63 -9.28
CA GLU A 43 -2.17 -22.84 -7.83
C GLU A 43 -2.54 -21.57 -7.07
N ILE A 44 -2.00 -20.41 -7.50
CA ILE A 44 -2.31 -19.11 -6.91
C ILE A 44 -3.78 -18.75 -7.13
N LEU A 45 -4.30 -18.94 -8.34
CA LEU A 45 -5.69 -18.64 -8.65
C LEU A 45 -6.63 -19.57 -7.89
N GLU A 46 -6.29 -20.86 -7.77
CA GLU A 46 -7.06 -21.81 -6.97
C GLU A 46 -7.08 -21.39 -5.50
N TRP A 47 -5.93 -21.03 -4.94
CA TRP A 47 -5.82 -20.53 -3.56
C TRP A 47 -6.63 -19.25 -3.33
N ILE A 48 -6.51 -18.25 -4.21
CA ILE A 48 -7.28 -16.99 -4.12
C ILE A 48 -8.78 -17.24 -4.29
N SER A 49 -9.17 -18.22 -5.11
CA SER A 49 -10.58 -18.54 -5.37
C SER A 49 -11.27 -19.23 -4.18
N GLN A 50 -10.52 -19.67 -3.16
CA GLN A 50 -11.11 -20.25 -1.97
C GLN A 50 -11.98 -19.19 -1.26
N PRO A 51 -13.25 -19.51 -0.91
CA PRO A 51 -14.20 -18.51 -0.43
C PRO A 51 -13.73 -17.79 0.84
N HIS A 52 -13.03 -18.49 1.73
CA HIS A 52 -12.47 -17.89 2.94
C HIS A 52 -11.34 -16.90 2.63
N ILE A 53 -10.46 -17.19 1.67
CA ILE A 53 -9.39 -16.27 1.26
C ILE A 53 -9.98 -15.01 0.61
N VAL A 54 -11.00 -15.15 -0.25
CA VAL A 54 -11.71 -14.01 -0.84
C VAL A 54 -12.29 -13.09 0.24
N ILE A 55 -12.88 -13.65 1.30
CA ILE A 55 -13.43 -12.86 2.41
C ILE A 55 -12.31 -12.08 3.11
N LEU A 56 -11.17 -12.71 3.42
CA LEU A 56 -10.05 -12.03 4.08
C LEU A 56 -9.49 -10.88 3.23
N ILE A 57 -9.31 -11.10 1.94
CA ILE A 57 -8.84 -10.07 1.00
C ILE A 57 -9.86 -8.91 0.93
N THR A 58 -11.15 -9.25 0.87
CA THR A 58 -12.23 -8.25 0.82
C THR A 58 -12.29 -7.42 2.10
N VAL A 59 -12.21 -8.06 3.26
CA VAL A 59 -12.14 -7.37 4.56
C VAL A 59 -10.91 -6.46 4.62
N TRP A 60 -9.73 -6.96 4.21
CA TRP A 60 -8.50 -6.18 4.18
C TRP A 60 -8.66 -4.91 3.34
N TRP A 61 -9.11 -5.07 2.09
CA TRP A 61 -9.25 -3.97 1.13
C TRP A 61 -10.27 -2.94 1.59
N ILE A 62 -11.41 -3.37 2.13
CA ILE A 62 -12.45 -2.47 2.65
C ILE A 62 -11.92 -1.67 3.85
N THR A 63 -11.33 -2.34 4.84
CA THR A 63 -10.78 -1.67 6.03
C THR A 63 -9.69 -0.68 5.64
N PHE A 64 -8.76 -1.09 4.77
CA PHE A 64 -7.72 -0.22 4.25
C PHE A 64 -8.32 1.02 3.56
N THR A 65 -9.24 0.81 2.62
CA THR A 65 -9.88 1.88 1.84
C THR A 65 -10.63 2.86 2.74
N ILE A 66 -11.39 2.37 3.72
CA ILE A 66 -12.12 3.22 4.66
C ILE A 66 -11.15 4.11 5.46
N ILE A 67 -10.09 3.53 6.02
CA ILE A 67 -9.13 4.27 6.85
C ILE A 67 -8.41 5.35 6.04
N ILE A 68 -7.87 4.99 4.86
CA ILE A 68 -7.15 5.96 4.03
C ILE A 68 -8.10 7.06 3.53
N THR A 69 -9.33 6.72 3.15
CA THR A 69 -10.32 7.69 2.65
C THR A 69 -10.71 8.65 3.77
N LEU A 70 -11.03 8.13 4.95
CA LEU A 70 -11.41 8.96 6.09
C LEU A 70 -10.32 9.97 6.43
N VAL A 71 -9.04 9.55 6.47
CA VAL A 71 -7.94 10.42 6.90
C VAL A 71 -7.47 11.37 5.79
N LEU A 72 -7.38 10.91 4.54
CA LEU A 72 -6.94 11.77 3.42
C LEU A 72 -8.00 12.79 3.02
N CYS A 73 -9.28 12.48 3.21
CA CYS A 73 -10.37 13.41 2.95
C CYS A 73 -10.63 14.40 4.10
N LEU A 74 -9.86 14.38 5.19
CA LEU A 74 -10.00 15.37 6.27
C LEU A 74 -9.67 16.79 5.79
N GLY A 75 -8.85 16.94 4.73
CA GLY A 75 -8.50 18.23 4.15
C GLY A 75 -7.19 18.83 4.67
N PHE A 76 -6.20 17.99 4.94
CA PHE A 76 -4.81 18.41 5.09
C PHE A 76 -4.13 18.44 3.72
N GLY A 77 -3.42 19.52 3.42
CA GLY A 77 -2.71 19.70 2.15
C GLY A 77 -1.40 20.48 2.27
N PRO A 78 -0.77 20.84 1.14
CA PRO A 78 0.56 21.46 1.12
C PRO A 78 0.65 22.80 1.86
N GLY A 79 -0.45 23.56 1.89
CA GLY A 79 -0.57 24.82 2.64
C GLY A 79 -1.06 24.65 4.08
N GLY A 80 -1.16 23.42 4.59
CA GLY A 80 -1.71 23.10 5.90
C GLY A 80 -3.17 22.67 5.80
N VAL A 81 -4.00 23.12 6.75
CA VAL A 81 -5.43 22.79 6.76
C VAL A 81 -6.15 23.56 5.66
N VAL A 82 -6.82 22.85 4.76
CA VAL A 82 -7.58 23.45 3.65
C VAL A 82 -8.82 24.17 4.21
N ALA A 83 -9.02 25.43 3.84
CA ALA A 83 -10.18 26.22 4.27
C ALA A 83 -11.49 25.54 3.84
N GLY A 84 -12.46 25.48 4.76
CA GLY A 84 -13.75 24.82 4.51
C GLY A 84 -13.74 23.29 4.57
N SER A 85 -12.61 22.66 4.95
CA SER A 85 -12.52 21.21 5.14
C SER A 85 -13.05 20.73 6.49
N LEU A 86 -13.23 19.40 6.63
CA LEU A 86 -13.58 18.77 7.90
C LEU A 86 -12.51 19.03 8.98
N ALA A 87 -11.23 19.06 8.61
CA ALA A 87 -10.14 19.43 9.51
C ALA A 87 -10.25 20.90 9.96
N ALA A 88 -10.66 21.82 9.08
CA ALA A 88 -10.88 23.22 9.45
C ALA A 88 -12.06 23.38 10.42
N ALA A 89 -13.16 22.64 10.18
CA ALA A 89 -14.32 22.62 11.07
C ALA A 89 -13.96 22.05 12.45
N PHE A 90 -13.20 20.95 12.50
CA PHE A 90 -12.71 20.38 13.75
C PHE A 90 -11.76 21.32 14.48
N GLN A 91 -10.82 21.96 13.77
CA GLN A 91 -9.92 22.96 14.38
C GLN A 91 -10.71 24.10 15.02
N ALA A 92 -11.70 24.66 14.31
CA ALA A 92 -12.52 25.74 14.84
C ALA A 92 -13.33 25.33 16.08
N TRP A 93 -13.82 24.09 16.13
CA TRP A 93 -14.60 23.56 17.25
C TRP A 93 -13.74 23.15 18.46
N ALA A 94 -12.66 22.38 18.24
CA ALA A 94 -11.86 21.78 19.31
C ALA A 94 -10.73 22.68 19.81
N TYR A 95 -10.15 23.49 18.92
CA TYR A 95 -8.93 24.27 19.17
C TYR A 95 -9.13 25.78 18.99
N GLY A 96 -10.28 26.20 18.46
CA GLY A 96 -10.55 27.60 18.13
C GLY A 96 -9.55 28.12 17.08
N ALA A 97 -8.91 29.26 17.37
CA ALA A 97 -7.91 29.86 16.48
C ALA A 97 -6.50 29.23 16.61
N PHE A 98 -6.24 28.40 17.62
CA PHE A 98 -4.89 27.96 17.97
C PHE A 98 -4.79 26.45 18.12
N THR A 99 -4.07 25.80 17.22
CA THR A 99 -3.74 24.38 17.32
C THR A 99 -2.60 24.14 18.32
N PRO A 100 -2.79 23.25 19.32
CA PRO A 100 -1.72 22.91 20.27
C PRO A 100 -0.49 22.34 19.56
N ALA A 101 0.68 22.91 19.84
CA ALA A 101 1.95 22.42 19.33
C ALA A 101 2.23 21.00 19.83
N GLY A 102 2.60 20.09 18.92
CA GLY A 102 2.92 18.70 19.25
C GLY A 102 1.72 17.74 19.36
N GLY A 103 0.48 18.20 19.11
CA GLY A 103 -0.68 17.32 19.07
C GLY A 103 -0.77 16.45 17.81
N ILE A 104 -1.66 15.45 17.82
CA ILE A 104 -1.97 14.60 16.66
C ILE A 104 -2.37 15.46 15.45
N PHE A 105 -3.19 16.48 15.68
CA PHE A 105 -3.64 17.39 14.62
C PHE A 105 -2.49 18.21 14.02
N ALA A 106 -1.59 18.77 14.85
CA ALA A 106 -0.41 19.49 14.38
C ALA A 106 0.53 18.58 13.57
N THR A 107 0.64 17.31 13.96
CA THR A 107 1.42 16.29 13.24
C THR A 107 0.80 15.98 11.88
N LEU A 108 -0.52 15.82 11.80
CA LEU A 108 -1.23 15.60 10.53
C LEU A 108 -1.13 16.81 9.59
N THR A 109 -1.22 18.03 10.12
CA THR A 109 -0.99 19.25 9.33
C THR A 109 0.45 19.31 8.82
N SER A 110 1.44 19.01 9.66
CA SER A 110 2.84 18.96 9.26
C SER A 110 3.09 17.90 8.17
N LEU A 111 2.54 16.70 8.33
CA LEU A 111 2.61 15.64 7.33
C LEU A 111 1.93 16.03 6.02
N GLY A 112 0.79 16.74 6.09
CA GLY A 112 0.11 17.30 4.92
C GLY A 112 0.98 18.32 4.18
N MET A 113 1.64 19.22 4.90
CA MET A 113 2.52 20.25 4.33
C MET A 113 3.79 19.66 3.70
N VAL A 114 4.36 18.60 4.29
CA VAL A 114 5.55 17.92 3.76
C VAL A 114 5.20 16.92 2.65
N GLY A 115 3.91 16.68 2.39
CA GLY A 115 3.45 15.68 1.41
C GLY A 115 3.63 14.22 1.85
N MET A 116 3.98 14.01 3.13
CA MET A 116 4.21 12.67 3.72
C MET A 116 2.94 12.08 4.35
N LEU A 117 1.81 12.80 4.30
CA LEU A 117 0.53 12.31 4.82
C LEU A 117 0.07 11.04 4.11
N ALA A 118 0.09 11.01 2.78
CA ALA A 118 -0.33 9.84 2.00
C ALA A 118 0.47 8.56 2.33
N PRO A 119 1.82 8.56 2.29
CA PRO A 119 2.59 7.37 2.65
C PRO A 119 2.44 6.99 4.13
N ALA A 120 2.37 7.96 5.06
CA ALA A 120 2.18 7.68 6.48
C ALA A 120 0.83 7.01 6.76
N VAL A 121 -0.25 7.55 6.18
CA VAL A 121 -1.61 7.02 6.32
C VAL A 121 -1.73 5.65 5.66
N ALA A 122 -1.06 5.40 4.53
CA ALA A 122 -1.02 4.09 3.91
C ALA A 122 -0.38 3.03 4.82
N VAL A 123 0.74 3.34 5.47
CA VAL A 123 1.39 2.42 6.43
C VAL A 123 0.47 2.11 7.61
N LEU A 124 -0.14 3.14 8.21
CA LEU A 124 -1.08 2.96 9.32
C LEU A 124 -2.32 2.16 8.89
N GLY A 125 -2.91 2.51 7.75
CA GLY A 125 -4.07 1.82 7.19
C GLY A 125 -3.78 0.35 6.91
N ALA A 126 -2.61 0.03 6.36
CA ALA A 126 -2.18 -1.34 6.14
C ALA A 126 -2.00 -2.10 7.47
N GLY A 127 -1.44 -1.45 8.50
CA GLY A 127 -1.32 -2.03 9.84
C GLY A 127 -2.68 -2.38 10.46
N PHE A 128 -3.64 -1.45 10.43
CA PHE A 128 -5.00 -1.68 10.92
C PHE A 128 -5.73 -2.76 10.11
N ALA A 129 -5.65 -2.72 8.77
CA ALA A 129 -6.26 -3.73 7.92
C ALA A 129 -5.70 -5.13 8.21
N THR A 130 -4.39 -5.24 8.43
CA THR A 130 -3.74 -6.50 8.81
C THR A 130 -4.21 -6.99 10.18
N MET A 131 -4.34 -6.09 11.15
CA MET A 131 -4.88 -6.43 12.48
C MET A 131 -6.33 -6.96 12.38
N VAL A 132 -7.19 -6.26 11.63
CA VAL A 132 -8.60 -6.67 11.44
C VAL A 132 -8.68 -8.03 10.76
N VAL A 133 -7.93 -8.25 9.68
CA VAL A 133 -7.88 -9.56 9.00
C VAL A 133 -7.38 -10.66 9.93
N SER A 134 -6.38 -10.38 10.77
CA SER A 134 -5.87 -11.36 11.74
C SER A 134 -6.95 -11.79 12.74
N VAL A 135 -7.78 -10.84 13.19
CA VAL A 135 -8.93 -11.14 14.06
C VAL A 135 -9.97 -11.96 13.31
N VAL A 136 -10.33 -11.56 12.08
CA VAL A 136 -11.30 -12.30 11.27
C VAL A 136 -10.83 -13.72 10.99
N TRP A 137 -9.55 -13.91 10.68
CA TRP A 137 -8.94 -15.22 10.51
C TRP A 137 -9.06 -16.08 11.76
N TYR A 138 -8.78 -15.51 12.93
CA TYR A 138 -8.90 -16.23 14.20
C TYR A 138 -10.34 -16.64 14.50
N VAL A 139 -11.33 -15.83 14.10
CA VAL A 139 -12.77 -16.11 14.30
C VAL A 139 -13.30 -17.16 13.32
N MET A 140 -12.75 -17.23 12.10
CA MET A 140 -13.16 -18.17 11.05
C MET A 140 -12.54 -19.56 11.19
N ARG A 141 -11.50 -19.71 12.02
CA ARG A 141 -10.84 -20.97 12.32
C ARG A 141 -11.67 -21.83 13.27
#